data_AF-A0A7Y4TS12-F1
#
_entry.id   AF-A0A7Y4TS12-F1
#
_cell.length_a   1.000
_cell.length_b   1.000
_cell.length_c   1.000
_cell.angle_alpha   90.00
_cell.angle_beta   90.00
_cell.angle_gamma   90.00
#
_symmetry.space_group_name_H-M   'P 1'
#
loop_
_entity.id
_entity.type
_entity.pdbx_description
1 polymer ?
#
loop_
_entity_poly.entity_id
_entity_poly.type
_entity_poly.pdbx_seq_one_letter_code
_entity_poly.pdbx_strand_id
1 'polypeptide(L)'
;MTNIFRPLAAFAVIFCVVSTSFADVTIKQRLTISGQKFESTRQIKGSRERTEQRMEMADPAMAAYMPQVATITQCDLKRRIQVNDRKQLYMIDPFETPGTPVPPSRPTQPVANGPTKKGGTVTMAFSVRDTGERKTMFGLQARHLVVTQEMESSPDSCNGPGKIKTEFDGWYVDFSADFSCPAPSTPQMMGRPQKPDCLDRIVMKASGTAPKGLMLEGTMKMYGADGSVQMSQTTETLELSRNTLDAALFDIPLGYKQASSSQDLYAVSMPVFGAGSENRNTPSRSTPSIVSPSASSKTVLLNISGGAANQSEIDSYVRSKLAQRGMKVISGSADYAVNIQFSQIKESTAGKIGGIFGKVTGVGTSGGKVDIDLSATISGKASGSAKVKNKFDGPLSAALRMAIDRAMDQLLENINQ
;
A
#
# COMPACT_ATOMS: atom_id res chain seq x y z
N MET A 1 -28.89 34.17 -79.32
CA MET A 1 -27.62 33.45 -79.58
C MET A 1 -26.58 34.21 -78.77
N THR A 2 -25.92 33.73 -77.72
CA THR A 2 -25.48 32.39 -77.31
C THR A 2 -25.26 32.45 -75.79
N ASN A 3 -25.88 31.54 -75.02
CA ASN A 3 -25.68 31.44 -73.57
C ASN A 3 -24.42 30.63 -73.26
N ILE A 4 -23.49 31.22 -72.50
CA ILE A 4 -22.31 30.55 -71.95
C ILE A 4 -22.67 30.08 -70.54
N PHE A 5 -22.96 28.79 -70.38
CA PHE A 5 -23.02 28.12 -69.08
C PHE A 5 -21.65 27.54 -68.75
N ARG A 6 -20.99 28.08 -67.72
CA ARG A 6 -19.82 27.46 -67.07
C ARG A 6 -20.31 26.62 -65.88
N PRO A 7 -19.96 25.33 -65.76
CA PRO A 7 -20.20 24.59 -64.53
C PRO A 7 -19.11 24.92 -63.51
N LEU A 8 -19.54 25.38 -62.33
CA LEU A 8 -18.68 25.65 -61.19
C LEU A 8 -18.45 24.32 -60.46
N ALA A 9 -17.22 23.81 -60.51
CA ALA A 9 -16.81 22.60 -59.80
C ALA A 9 -16.82 22.85 -58.29
N ALA A 10 -17.72 22.19 -57.58
CA ALA A 10 -17.75 22.19 -56.12
C ALA A 10 -16.61 21.30 -55.58
N PHE A 11 -15.56 21.91 -55.04
CA PHE A 11 -14.54 21.21 -54.25
C PHE A 11 -15.13 20.82 -52.89
N ALA A 12 -15.42 19.53 -52.71
CA ALA A 12 -15.74 18.96 -51.40
C ALA A 12 -14.45 18.85 -50.57
N VAL A 13 -14.26 19.76 -49.62
CA VAL A 13 -13.19 19.68 -48.61
C VAL A 13 -13.58 18.62 -47.59
N ILE A 14 -13.01 17.42 -47.74
CA ILE A 14 -13.11 16.35 -46.74
C ILE A 14 -12.26 16.77 -45.53
N PHE A 15 -12.92 17.24 -44.47
CA PHE A 15 -12.32 17.41 -43.16
C PHE A 15 -12.03 16.01 -42.58
N CYS A 16 -10.81 15.51 -42.77
CA CYS A 16 -10.29 14.41 -41.97
C CYS A 16 -10.16 14.91 -40.52
N VAL A 17 -11.17 14.62 -39.69
CA VAL A 17 -11.03 14.71 -38.24
C VAL A 17 -9.98 13.67 -37.85
N VAL A 18 -8.76 14.14 -37.58
CA VAL A 18 -7.70 13.29 -37.03
C VAL A 18 -8.09 13.01 -35.60
N SER A 19 -8.85 11.94 -35.40
CA SER A 19 -9.03 11.33 -34.09
C SER A 19 -7.64 10.99 -33.60
N THR A 20 -7.12 11.71 -32.60
CA THR A 20 -5.92 11.32 -31.88
C THR A 20 -6.24 10.01 -31.18
N SER A 21 -6.02 8.88 -31.85
CA SER A 21 -6.11 7.58 -31.19
C SER A 21 -4.98 7.53 -30.17
N PHE A 22 -5.32 7.70 -28.90
CA PHE A 22 -4.40 7.44 -27.81
C PHE A 22 -3.92 6.00 -27.96
N ALA A 23 -2.62 5.82 -28.13
CA ALA A 23 -2.05 4.48 -28.20
C ALA A 23 -2.28 3.81 -26.85
N ASP A 24 -2.84 2.61 -26.87
CA ASP A 24 -2.88 1.76 -25.69
C ASP A 24 -1.43 1.45 -25.29
N VAL A 25 -1.15 1.34 -23.99
CA VAL A 25 0.22 1.18 -23.49
C VAL A 25 0.29 0.04 -22.49
N THR A 26 1.28 -0.84 -22.66
CA THR A 26 1.71 -1.79 -21.63
C THR A 26 3.10 -1.41 -21.15
N ILE A 27 3.26 -1.32 -19.83
CA ILE A 27 4.54 -1.14 -19.15
C ILE A 27 4.67 -2.24 -18.11
N LYS A 28 5.66 -3.11 -18.25
CA LYS A 28 6.00 -4.11 -17.24
C LYS A 28 7.35 -3.75 -16.63
N GLN A 29 7.40 -3.57 -15.32
CA GLN A 29 8.63 -3.22 -14.60
C GLN A 29 8.89 -4.18 -13.47
N ARG A 30 10.15 -4.53 -13.25
CA ARG A 30 10.65 -5.20 -12.07
C ARG A 30 11.29 -4.18 -11.14
N LEU A 31 10.85 -4.17 -9.88
CA LEU A 31 11.41 -3.39 -8.79
C LEU A 31 12.12 -4.37 -7.85
N THR A 32 13.38 -4.09 -7.52
CA THR A 32 14.14 -4.87 -6.54
C THR A 32 14.41 -4.00 -5.33
N ILE A 33 13.88 -4.36 -4.16
CA ILE A 33 14.05 -3.63 -2.89
C ILE A 33 14.59 -4.62 -1.87
N SER A 34 15.76 -4.35 -1.30
CA SER A 34 16.39 -5.22 -0.28
C SER A 34 16.48 -6.70 -0.69
N GLY A 35 16.73 -6.96 -1.98
CA GLY A 35 16.80 -8.32 -2.55
C GLY A 35 15.46 -8.96 -2.89
N GLN A 36 14.33 -8.37 -2.48
CA GLN A 36 12.99 -8.81 -2.89
C GLN A 36 12.62 -8.19 -4.24
N LYS A 37 12.10 -9.00 -5.15
CA LYS A 37 11.68 -8.58 -6.47
C LYS A 37 10.17 -8.48 -6.57
N PHE A 38 9.70 -7.41 -7.19
CA PHE A 38 8.29 -7.12 -7.44
C PHE A 38 8.14 -6.82 -8.93
N GLU A 39 7.26 -7.52 -9.62
CA GLU A 39 6.85 -7.17 -10.97
C GLU A 39 5.57 -6.34 -10.91
N SER A 40 5.58 -5.16 -11.52
CA SER A 40 4.42 -4.29 -11.71
C SER A 40 4.09 -4.23 -13.19
N THR A 41 2.88 -4.58 -13.57
CA THR A 41 2.36 -4.41 -14.92
C THR A 41 1.32 -3.30 -14.91
N ARG A 42 1.51 -2.29 -15.76
CA ARG A 42 0.59 -1.18 -15.97
C ARG A 42 0.11 -1.20 -17.41
N GLN A 43 -1.20 -1.25 -17.58
CA GLN A 43 -1.89 -1.23 -18.86
C GLN A 43 -2.74 0.03 -18.89
N ILE A 44 -2.67 0.81 -19.97
CA ILE A 44 -3.37 2.09 -20.10
C ILE A 44 -4.10 2.10 -21.44
N LYS A 45 -5.38 2.49 -21.41
CA LYS A 45 -6.26 2.65 -22.56
C LYS A 45 -7.11 3.89 -22.37
N GLY A 46 -6.71 5.00 -22.99
CA GLY A 46 -7.37 6.29 -22.83
C GLY A 46 -7.52 6.71 -21.36
N SER A 47 -8.75 6.87 -20.88
CA SER A 47 -9.08 7.26 -19.50
C SER A 47 -9.09 6.10 -18.49
N ARG A 48 -8.60 4.92 -18.87
CA ARG A 48 -8.60 3.72 -18.03
C ARG A 48 -7.20 3.16 -17.87
N GLU A 49 -6.90 2.70 -16.66
CA GLU A 49 -5.62 2.11 -16.29
C GLU A 49 -5.87 0.84 -15.49
N ARG A 50 -5.15 -0.25 -15.79
CA ARG A 50 -5.07 -1.45 -14.95
C ARG A 50 -3.63 -1.60 -14.45
N THR A 51 -3.47 -1.70 -13.15
CA THR A 51 -2.19 -1.97 -12.50
C THR A 51 -2.26 -3.29 -11.74
N GLU A 52 -1.31 -4.17 -12.02
CA GLU A 52 -1.10 -5.43 -11.32
C GLU A 52 0.27 -5.45 -10.68
N GLN A 53 0.35 -5.96 -9.46
CA GLN A 53 1.62 -6.17 -8.76
C GLN A 53 1.75 -7.63 -8.37
N ARG A 54 2.93 -8.20 -8.63
CA ARG A 54 3.28 -9.58 -8.30
C ARG A 54 4.60 -9.56 -7.55
N MET A 55 4.62 -10.16 -6.37
CA MET A 55 5.87 -10.41 -5.66
C MET A 55 6.49 -11.69 -6.21
N GLU A 56 7.75 -11.62 -6.64
CA GLU A 56 8.53 -12.80 -7.00
C GLU A 56 9.04 -13.42 -5.70
N MET A 57 8.44 -14.56 -5.30
CA MET A 57 8.89 -15.34 -4.15
C MET A 57 9.80 -16.48 -4.62
N ALA A 58 10.74 -16.89 -3.76
CA ALA A 58 11.67 -17.98 -4.04
C ALA A 58 10.95 -19.32 -4.33
N ASP A 59 9.77 -19.52 -3.75
CA ASP A 59 8.88 -20.62 -4.08
C ASP A 59 7.70 -20.12 -4.94
N PRO A 60 7.61 -20.52 -6.23
CA PRO A 60 6.50 -20.19 -7.10
C PRO A 60 5.15 -20.64 -6.56
N ALA A 61 5.10 -21.73 -5.78
CA ALA A 61 3.87 -22.20 -5.15
C ALA A 61 3.39 -21.20 -4.09
N MET A 62 4.29 -20.58 -3.34
CA MET A 62 3.95 -19.56 -2.34
C MET A 62 3.47 -18.24 -2.96
N ALA A 63 4.05 -17.84 -4.10
CA ALA A 63 3.54 -16.73 -4.90
C ALA A 63 2.11 -16.99 -5.45
N ALA A 64 1.75 -18.26 -5.64
CA ALA A 64 0.40 -18.68 -6.02
C ALA A 64 -0.63 -18.58 -4.89
N TYR A 65 -0.22 -18.30 -3.65
CA TYR A 65 -1.13 -18.11 -2.51
C TYR A 65 -1.31 -16.64 -2.12
N MET A 66 -0.36 -15.77 -2.47
CA MET A 66 -0.50 -14.32 -2.23
C MET A 66 -1.61 -13.72 -3.11
N PRO A 67 -2.53 -12.91 -2.55
CA PRO A 67 -3.63 -12.29 -3.30
C PRO A 67 -3.06 -11.37 -4.37
N GLN A 68 -3.25 -11.73 -5.64
CA GLN A 68 -2.97 -10.87 -6.77
C GLN A 68 -4.22 -10.03 -7.01
N VAL A 69 -4.23 -8.82 -6.46
CA VAL A 69 -5.33 -7.87 -6.66
C VAL A 69 -4.91 -6.85 -7.70
N ALA A 70 -5.56 -6.90 -8.85
CA ALA A 70 -5.44 -5.87 -9.87
C ALA A 70 -6.23 -4.62 -9.45
N THR A 71 -5.68 -3.44 -9.72
CA THR A 71 -6.38 -2.17 -9.54
C THR A 71 -6.70 -1.59 -10.91
N ILE A 72 -7.97 -1.44 -11.21
CA ILE A 72 -8.47 -0.80 -12.43
C ILE A 72 -8.99 0.58 -12.06
N THR A 73 -8.37 1.63 -12.58
CA THR A 73 -8.82 3.00 -12.46
C THR A 73 -9.62 3.36 -13.70
N GLN A 74 -10.89 3.72 -13.53
CA GLN A 74 -11.78 4.14 -14.63
C GLN A 74 -12.15 5.62 -14.42
N CYS A 75 -11.37 6.52 -15.02
CA CYS A 75 -11.52 7.95 -14.79
C CYS A 75 -12.79 8.53 -15.44
N ASP A 76 -13.21 7.95 -16.57
CA ASP A 76 -14.50 8.22 -17.23
C ASP A 76 -15.70 7.93 -16.30
N LEU A 77 -15.57 6.90 -15.47
CA LEU A 77 -16.61 6.47 -14.53
C LEU A 77 -16.36 6.94 -13.08
N LYS A 78 -15.31 7.76 -12.87
CA LYS A 78 -14.90 8.31 -11.57
C LYS A 78 -14.86 7.26 -10.46
N ARG A 79 -14.26 6.11 -10.75
CA ARG A 79 -14.18 5.00 -9.81
C ARG A 79 -12.90 4.20 -9.99
N ARG A 80 -12.54 3.48 -8.93
CA ARG A 80 -11.50 2.45 -8.92
C ARG A 80 -12.16 1.11 -8.64
N ILE A 81 -11.66 0.07 -9.27
CA ILE A 81 -12.10 -1.31 -9.09
C ILE A 81 -10.88 -2.10 -8.63
N GLN A 82 -10.99 -2.78 -7.51
CA GLN A 82 -10.01 -3.75 -7.08
C GLN A 82 -10.53 -5.13 -7.44
N VAL A 83 -9.76 -5.91 -8.18
CA VAL A 83 -10.16 -7.21 -8.73
C VAL A 83 -9.22 -8.29 -8.25
N ASN A 84 -9.76 -9.32 -7.60
CA ASN A 84 -9.04 -10.55 -7.30
C ASN A 84 -9.47 -11.61 -8.31
N ASP A 85 -8.66 -11.80 -9.34
CA ASP A 85 -8.97 -12.74 -10.43
C ASP A 85 -9.05 -14.20 -9.95
N ARG A 86 -8.31 -14.57 -8.90
CA ARG A 86 -8.33 -15.93 -8.34
C ARG A 86 -9.62 -16.26 -7.61
N LYS A 87 -10.16 -15.29 -6.87
CA LYS A 87 -11.42 -15.45 -6.15
C LYS A 87 -12.64 -15.06 -6.98
N GLN A 88 -12.43 -14.50 -8.18
CA GLN A 88 -13.47 -13.89 -9.00
C GLN A 88 -14.26 -12.86 -8.19
N LEU A 89 -13.55 -12.08 -7.38
CA LEU A 89 -14.13 -11.05 -6.52
C LEU A 89 -13.69 -9.67 -7.00
N TYR A 90 -14.57 -8.69 -6.88
CA TYR A 90 -14.22 -7.30 -7.12
C TYR A 90 -14.78 -6.37 -6.04
N MET A 91 -14.18 -5.20 -5.87
CA MET A 91 -14.69 -4.14 -5.02
C MET A 91 -14.60 -2.82 -5.76
N ILE A 92 -15.65 -2.00 -5.68
CA ILE A 92 -15.70 -0.67 -6.32
C ILE A 92 -15.49 0.38 -5.24
N ASP A 93 -14.56 1.30 -5.51
CA ASP A 93 -14.24 2.46 -4.70
C ASP A 93 -14.52 3.73 -5.54
N PRO A 94 -15.63 4.44 -5.30
CA PRO A 94 -15.95 5.65 -6.05
C PRO A 94 -14.99 6.79 -5.67
N PHE A 95 -14.67 7.66 -6.62
CA PHE A 95 -13.93 8.88 -6.30
C PHE A 95 -14.83 9.82 -5.50
N GLU A 96 -14.29 10.40 -4.42
CA GLU A 96 -15.02 11.40 -3.64
C GLU A 96 -15.40 12.57 -4.54
N THR A 97 -16.70 12.82 -4.66
CA THR A 97 -17.23 14.00 -5.36
C THR A 97 -17.57 15.05 -4.31
N PRO A 98 -17.05 16.29 -4.40
CA PRO A 98 -17.47 17.34 -3.50
C PRO A 98 -18.98 17.58 -3.70
N GLY A 99 -19.79 17.21 -2.69
CA GLY A 99 -21.24 17.46 -2.68
C GLY A 99 -22.14 16.24 -2.52
N THR A 100 -21.63 15.00 -2.46
CA THR A 100 -22.49 13.84 -2.14
C THR A 100 -22.74 13.78 -0.63
N PRO A 101 -24.00 13.76 -0.14
CA PRO A 101 -24.29 13.57 1.27
C PRO A 101 -23.80 12.18 1.68
N VAL A 102 -22.82 12.14 2.58
CA VAL A 102 -22.37 10.91 3.22
C VAL A 102 -23.58 10.34 3.97
N PRO A 103 -24.06 9.11 3.69
CA PRO A 103 -25.05 8.46 4.54
C PRO A 103 -24.46 8.39 5.96
N PRO A 104 -25.25 8.64 7.03
CA PRO A 104 -24.73 8.85 8.37
C PRO A 104 -24.00 7.60 8.87
N SER A 105 -22.70 7.53 8.63
CA SER A 105 -21.81 6.65 9.33
C SER A 105 -21.67 7.22 10.74
N ARG A 106 -22.02 6.35 11.71
CA ARG A 106 -21.67 6.31 13.14
C ARG A 106 -21.16 7.63 13.74
N PRO A 107 -21.70 8.10 14.89
CA PRO A 107 -21.26 9.35 15.52
C PRO A 107 -19.75 9.39 15.55
N THR A 108 -19.20 10.24 14.69
CA THR A 108 -17.81 10.64 14.74
C THR A 108 -17.66 11.11 16.16
N GLN A 109 -16.76 10.48 16.94
CA GLN A 109 -16.25 11.17 18.11
C GLN A 109 -15.94 12.58 17.64
N PRO A 110 -16.45 13.63 18.32
CA PRO A 110 -16.25 14.99 17.86
C PRO A 110 -14.78 15.12 17.55
N VAL A 111 -14.46 15.33 16.26
CA VAL A 111 -13.15 15.80 15.87
C VAL A 111 -12.99 17.00 16.76
N ALA A 112 -12.06 16.93 17.70
CA ALA A 112 -11.84 18.04 18.59
C ALA A 112 -11.60 19.22 17.64
N ASN A 113 -12.55 20.14 17.58
CA ASN A 113 -12.47 21.40 16.86
C ASN A 113 -11.45 22.28 17.59
N GLY A 114 -10.26 21.74 17.82
CA GLY A 114 -9.09 22.47 18.22
C GLY A 114 -8.60 23.23 16.99
N PRO A 115 -8.11 24.46 17.16
CA PRO A 115 -7.55 25.22 16.05
C PRO A 115 -6.44 24.40 15.39
N THR A 116 -6.52 24.23 14.07
CA THR A 116 -5.46 23.61 13.27
C THR A 116 -4.19 24.42 13.50
N LYS A 117 -3.18 23.82 14.12
CA LYS A 117 -1.94 24.54 14.40
C LYS A 117 -1.20 24.72 13.09
N LYS A 118 -0.77 25.95 12.83
CA LYS A 118 0.14 26.23 11.72
C LYS A 118 1.47 25.56 12.03
N GLY A 119 1.85 24.60 11.20
CA GLY A 119 3.15 23.95 11.24
C GLY A 119 4.23 24.81 10.61
N GLY A 120 5.42 24.25 10.55
CA GLY A 120 6.60 24.84 9.95
C GLY A 120 6.61 24.79 8.42
N THR A 121 7.79 24.89 7.84
CA THR A 121 8.01 24.85 6.39
C THR A 121 8.75 23.58 5.99
N VAL A 122 8.21 22.89 4.98
CA VAL A 122 8.89 21.77 4.31
C VAL A 122 9.36 22.26 2.94
N THR A 123 10.68 22.37 2.78
CA THR A 123 11.30 22.72 1.50
C THR A 123 11.60 21.45 0.73
N MET A 124 11.11 21.34 -0.50
CA MET A 124 11.42 20.26 -1.43
C MET A 124 12.26 20.83 -2.58
N ALA A 125 13.53 20.44 -2.65
CA ALA A 125 14.44 20.81 -3.72
C ALA A 125 14.55 19.66 -4.73
N PHE A 126 14.49 19.97 -6.02
CA PHE A 126 14.72 19.03 -7.12
C PHE A 126 15.85 19.54 -7.99
N SER A 127 16.81 18.67 -8.32
CA SER A 127 17.86 18.95 -9.31
C SER A 127 17.97 17.81 -10.31
N VAL A 128 18.05 18.14 -11.60
CA VAL A 128 18.22 17.16 -12.68
C VAL A 128 19.55 17.42 -13.38
N ARG A 129 20.39 16.40 -13.49
CA ARG A 129 21.64 16.41 -14.25
C ARG A 129 21.53 15.38 -15.38
N ASP A 130 21.62 15.86 -16.62
CA ASP A 130 21.80 15.01 -17.80
C ASP A 130 23.30 14.71 -17.96
N THR A 131 23.70 13.44 -18.00
CA THR A 131 25.12 13.06 -18.14
C THR A 131 25.63 13.22 -19.57
N GLY A 132 24.73 13.46 -20.53
CA GLY A 132 25.02 13.49 -21.97
C GLY A 132 25.00 12.10 -22.62
N GLU A 133 24.94 11.02 -21.84
CA GLU A 133 24.92 9.66 -22.37
C GLU A 133 23.55 9.31 -22.96
N ARG A 134 23.58 8.56 -24.07
CA ARG A 134 22.40 8.18 -24.86
C ARG A 134 22.48 6.69 -25.22
N LYS A 135 21.37 5.97 -25.17
CA LYS A 135 21.27 4.60 -25.71
C LYS A 135 19.85 4.32 -26.21
N THR A 136 19.72 3.37 -27.13
CA THR A 136 18.39 2.95 -27.62
C THR A 136 17.85 1.83 -26.74
N MET A 137 16.63 1.98 -26.22
CA MET A 137 15.91 0.98 -25.44
C MET A 137 14.46 0.93 -25.89
N PHE A 138 13.90 -0.27 -26.13
CA PHE A 138 12.53 -0.43 -26.62
C PHE A 138 12.23 0.40 -27.89
N GLY A 139 13.22 0.60 -28.76
CA GLY A 139 13.11 1.44 -29.96
C GLY A 139 13.06 2.95 -29.69
N LEU A 140 13.22 3.39 -28.44
CA LEU A 140 13.22 4.80 -28.02
C LEU A 140 14.63 5.25 -27.64
N GLN A 141 14.91 6.54 -27.81
CA GLN A 141 16.16 7.15 -27.37
C GLN A 141 16.09 7.46 -25.88
N ALA A 142 16.86 6.72 -25.08
CA ALA A 142 17.00 6.92 -23.64
C ALA A 142 18.17 7.87 -23.34
N ARG A 143 18.01 8.66 -22.28
CA ARG A 143 19.01 9.58 -21.72
C ARG A 143 19.35 9.16 -20.31
N HIS A 144 20.63 9.19 -19.97
CA HIS A 144 21.06 8.94 -18.60
C HIS A 144 20.92 10.22 -17.77
N LEU A 145 20.03 10.18 -16.77
CA LEU A 145 19.74 11.30 -15.90
C LEU A 145 19.99 10.93 -14.45
N VAL A 146 20.64 11.84 -13.73
CA VAL A 146 20.73 11.81 -12.27
C VAL A 146 19.78 12.88 -11.72
N VAL A 147 18.76 12.44 -11.01
CA VAL A 147 17.76 13.29 -10.37
C VAL A 147 17.99 13.23 -8.87
N THR A 148 18.21 14.38 -8.24
CA THR A 148 18.29 14.48 -6.79
C THR A 148 17.08 15.23 -6.27
N GLN A 149 16.42 14.65 -5.28
CA GLN A 149 15.34 15.25 -4.53
C GLN A 149 15.78 15.39 -3.06
N GLU A 150 15.78 16.62 -2.54
CA GLU A 150 16.05 16.88 -1.14
C GLU A 150 14.79 17.44 -0.47
N MET A 151 14.39 16.84 0.64
CA MET A 151 13.31 17.34 1.48
C MET A 151 13.88 17.74 2.82
N GLU A 152 13.71 19.01 3.18
CA GLU A 152 14.15 19.57 4.45
C GLU A 152 12.94 20.15 5.18
N SER A 153 12.74 19.71 6.41
CA SER A 153 11.64 20.16 7.28
C SER A 153 12.20 21.01 8.40
N SER A 154 11.58 22.16 8.63
CA SER A 154 11.97 23.06 9.71
C SER A 154 11.66 22.45 11.10
N PRO A 155 12.31 22.94 12.18
CA PRO A 155 12.12 22.41 13.53
C PRO A 155 10.67 22.49 14.04
N ASP A 156 9.90 23.47 13.57
CA ASP A 156 8.49 23.72 13.88
C ASP A 156 7.53 22.94 12.97
N SER A 157 8.04 22.10 12.06
CA SER A 157 7.19 21.25 11.23
C SER A 157 6.42 20.20 12.03
N CYS A 158 5.26 19.78 11.53
CA CYS A 158 4.34 18.87 12.22
C CYS A 158 4.97 17.51 12.59
N ASN A 159 5.96 17.10 11.81
CA ASN A 159 6.72 15.86 11.97
C ASN A 159 8.13 16.08 12.54
N GLY A 160 8.46 17.31 12.96
CA GLY A 160 9.76 17.69 13.48
C GLY A 160 10.85 17.86 12.40
N PRO A 161 12.04 18.34 12.80
CA PRO A 161 13.13 18.57 11.87
C PRO A 161 13.53 17.26 11.18
N GLY A 162 13.80 17.34 9.89
CA GLY A 162 14.27 16.17 9.14
C GLY A 162 14.81 16.56 7.78
N LYS A 163 15.86 15.86 7.38
CA LYS A 163 16.45 15.96 6.06
C LYS A 163 16.43 14.57 5.42
N ILE A 164 15.78 14.47 4.27
CA ILE A 164 15.76 13.27 3.44
C ILE A 164 16.31 13.66 2.09
N LYS A 165 17.30 12.91 1.62
CA LYS A 165 17.79 13.04 0.25
C LYS A 165 17.45 11.75 -0.49
N THR A 166 16.92 11.88 -1.68
CA THR A 166 16.65 10.78 -2.59
C THR A 166 17.36 11.05 -3.91
N GLU A 167 18.07 10.07 -4.42
CA GLU A 167 18.77 10.13 -5.69
C GLU A 167 18.21 9.05 -6.61
N PHE A 168 17.86 9.44 -7.82
CA PHE A 168 17.48 8.55 -8.90
C PHE A 168 18.56 8.64 -9.97
N ASP A 169 19.18 7.52 -10.28
CA ASP A 169 20.25 7.42 -11.27
C ASP A 169 19.85 6.35 -12.29
N GLY A 170 19.54 6.75 -13.52
CA GLY A 170 18.98 5.83 -14.49
C GLY A 170 18.73 6.37 -15.88
N TRP A 171 18.29 5.47 -16.74
CA TRP A 171 17.95 5.69 -18.13
C TRP A 171 16.48 6.07 -18.27
N TYR A 172 16.23 7.25 -18.81
CA TYR A 172 14.89 7.80 -19.00
C TYR A 172 14.58 7.98 -20.49
N VAL A 173 13.38 7.62 -20.88
CA VAL A 173 12.85 7.94 -22.22
C VAL A 173 11.76 8.99 -22.10
N ASP A 174 11.71 9.89 -23.08
CA ASP A 174 10.56 10.78 -23.23
C ASP A 174 9.38 9.95 -23.73
N PHE A 175 8.61 9.43 -22.78
CA PHE A 175 7.48 8.55 -23.00
C PHE A 175 6.31 9.09 -22.20
N SER A 176 5.31 9.64 -22.90
CA SER A 176 4.00 9.87 -22.32
C SER A 176 3.15 8.62 -22.53
N ALA A 177 2.66 8.06 -21.42
CA ALA A 177 1.43 7.30 -21.44
C ALA A 177 0.33 8.31 -21.12
N ASP A 178 -0.53 8.63 -22.09
CA ASP A 178 -1.51 9.72 -22.00
C ASP A 178 -2.69 9.34 -21.08
N PHE A 179 -2.41 8.96 -19.84
CA PHE A 179 -3.41 8.71 -18.81
C PHE A 179 -3.69 10.02 -18.06
N SER A 180 -4.86 10.61 -18.34
CA SER A 180 -5.33 11.81 -17.63
C SER A 180 -6.49 11.45 -16.71
N CYS A 181 -6.23 11.41 -15.41
CA CYS A 181 -7.26 11.23 -14.39
C CYS A 181 -7.39 12.53 -13.59
N PRO A 182 -8.50 13.28 -13.72
CA PRO A 182 -8.77 14.46 -12.88
C PRO A 182 -9.24 13.99 -11.50
N ALA A 183 -8.42 13.21 -10.80
CA ALA A 183 -8.55 13.08 -9.36
C ALA A 183 -7.80 14.27 -8.73
N PRO A 184 -8.27 14.83 -7.61
CA PRO A 184 -7.43 15.70 -6.80
C PRO A 184 -6.27 14.84 -6.30
N SER A 185 -5.18 14.81 -7.05
CA SER A 185 -3.91 14.32 -6.55
C SER A 185 -3.50 15.32 -5.48
N THR A 186 -3.98 15.16 -4.25
CA THR A 186 -3.20 15.63 -3.11
C THR A 186 -1.84 14.98 -3.29
N PRO A 187 -0.75 15.73 -3.48
CA PRO A 187 0.57 15.15 -3.53
C PRO A 187 0.78 14.44 -2.21
N GLN A 188 0.53 13.12 -2.19
CA GLN A 188 0.85 12.29 -1.04
C GLN A 188 2.36 12.32 -0.95
N MET A 189 2.87 13.10 0.00
CA MET A 189 4.28 13.03 0.35
C MET A 189 4.61 11.58 0.68
N MET A 190 5.57 11.03 -0.04
CA MET A 190 6.13 9.71 0.25
C MET A 190 6.46 9.61 1.74
N GLY A 191 5.74 8.74 2.46
CA GLY A 191 6.16 8.22 3.76
C GLY A 191 5.96 9.09 4.99
N ARG A 192 5.16 10.18 4.96
CA ARG A 192 4.86 10.93 6.20
C ARG A 192 3.35 11.00 6.49
N PRO A 193 2.88 10.39 7.60
CA PRO A 193 1.50 10.57 8.01
C PRO A 193 1.29 12.05 8.34
N GLN A 194 0.32 12.68 7.67
CA GLN A 194 -0.09 14.03 8.04
C GLN A 194 -0.89 13.95 9.35
N LYS A 195 -0.45 14.71 10.34
CA LYS A 195 -1.19 14.89 11.57
C LYS A 195 -2.38 15.83 11.26
N PRO A 196 -3.64 15.39 11.44
CA PRO A 196 -4.81 16.18 11.04
C PRO A 196 -4.94 17.52 11.80
N ASP A 197 -4.24 17.67 12.92
CA ASP A 197 -4.20 18.85 13.78
C ASP A 197 -3.08 19.85 13.44
N CYS A 198 -2.23 19.56 12.44
CA CYS A 198 -1.09 20.41 12.09
C CYS A 198 -0.85 20.47 10.57
N LEU A 199 -0.69 21.67 10.02
CA LEU A 199 -0.47 21.89 8.58
C LEU A 199 0.86 22.59 8.30
N ASP A 200 1.79 21.88 7.67
CA ASP A 200 3.07 22.44 7.20
C ASP A 200 2.91 23.21 5.88
N ARG A 201 3.68 24.28 5.73
CA ARG A 201 3.82 25.01 4.45
C ARG A 201 4.82 24.30 3.55
N ILE A 202 4.40 23.87 2.36
CA ILE A 202 5.29 23.26 1.37
C ILE A 202 5.90 24.35 0.48
N VAL A 203 7.22 24.37 0.35
CA VAL A 203 7.95 25.25 -0.56
C VAL A 203 8.72 24.39 -1.56
N MET A 204 8.32 24.45 -2.83
CA MET A 204 8.99 23.74 -3.91
C MET A 204 10.11 24.62 -4.49
N LYS A 205 11.32 24.09 -4.57
CA LYS A 205 12.46 24.68 -5.27
C LYS A 205 12.89 23.71 -6.36
N ALA A 206 12.75 24.08 -7.62
CA ALA A 206 13.23 23.25 -8.73
C ALA A 206 14.42 23.94 -9.39
N SER A 207 15.52 23.20 -9.61
CA SER A 207 16.63 23.60 -10.45
C SER A 207 16.77 22.60 -11.60
N GLY A 208 16.74 23.11 -12.83
CA GLY A 208 16.74 22.31 -14.04
C GLY A 208 15.34 21.89 -14.53
N THR A 209 15.30 21.30 -15.71
CA THR A 209 14.07 20.77 -16.32
C THR A 209 13.68 19.50 -15.57
N ALA A 210 12.52 19.49 -14.90
CA ALA A 210 11.99 18.28 -14.23
C ALA A 210 12.13 17.06 -15.14
N PRO A 211 12.48 15.87 -14.61
CA PRO A 211 12.68 14.69 -15.44
C PRO A 211 11.36 14.36 -16.11
N LYS A 212 11.27 14.67 -17.41
CA LYS A 212 10.18 14.26 -18.26
C LYS A 212 10.54 12.86 -18.77
N GLY A 213 9.80 11.86 -18.32
CA GLY A 213 9.92 10.53 -18.89
C GLY A 213 9.72 9.36 -17.93
N LEU A 214 9.66 8.18 -18.52
CA LEU A 214 9.63 6.90 -17.84
C LEU A 214 11.07 6.44 -17.58
N MET A 215 11.41 6.11 -16.32
CA MET A 215 12.66 5.44 -16.00
C MET A 215 12.59 3.99 -16.47
N LEU A 216 13.43 3.63 -17.44
CA LEU A 216 13.49 2.28 -17.98
C LEU A 216 14.37 1.37 -17.13
N GLU A 217 15.49 1.88 -16.66
CA GLU A 217 16.48 1.13 -15.91
C GLU A 217 17.21 2.09 -14.99
N GLY A 218 17.36 1.76 -13.71
CA GLY A 218 18.07 2.66 -12.80
C GLY A 218 17.95 2.26 -11.34
N THR A 219 18.56 3.09 -10.50
CA THR A 219 18.55 2.93 -9.05
C THR A 219 17.94 4.15 -8.38
N MET A 220 17.16 3.93 -7.33
CA MET A 220 16.71 4.93 -6.39
C MET A 220 17.41 4.66 -5.06
N LYS A 221 18.15 5.64 -4.54
CA LYS A 221 18.79 5.59 -3.22
C LYS A 221 18.18 6.66 -2.32
N MET A 222 17.72 6.26 -1.15
CA MET A 222 17.27 7.17 -0.11
C MET A 222 18.33 7.26 0.97
N TYR A 223 18.71 8.47 1.33
CA TYR A 223 19.73 8.78 2.30
C TYR A 223 19.10 9.32 3.59
N GLY A 224 19.63 8.86 4.72
CA GLY A 224 19.28 9.36 6.05
C GLY A 224 19.91 10.72 6.34
N ALA A 225 19.59 11.28 7.51
CA ALA A 225 20.13 12.58 7.94
C ALA A 225 21.66 12.58 8.11
N ASP A 226 22.26 11.41 8.33
CA ASP A 226 23.70 11.17 8.45
C ASP A 226 24.39 10.94 7.09
N GLY A 227 23.64 10.94 5.98
CA GLY A 227 24.15 10.67 4.64
C GLY A 227 24.36 9.19 4.33
N SER A 228 23.98 8.27 5.23
CA SER A 228 24.01 6.83 4.94
C SER A 228 22.85 6.43 4.02
N VAL A 229 23.06 5.40 3.19
CA VAL A 229 21.99 4.84 2.35
C VAL A 229 21.06 4.00 3.22
N GLN A 230 19.83 4.48 3.40
CA GLN A 230 18.79 3.84 4.21
C GLN A 230 17.93 2.87 3.38
N MET A 231 17.75 3.17 2.10
CA MET A 231 17.02 2.32 1.17
C MET A 231 17.67 2.40 -0.20
N SER A 232 17.77 1.26 -0.87
CA SER A 232 18.16 1.17 -2.28
C SER A 232 17.13 0.33 -3.00
N GLN A 233 16.66 0.83 -4.14
CA GLN A 233 15.72 0.17 -5.02
C GLN A 233 16.27 0.18 -6.44
N THR A 234 16.23 -0.94 -7.14
CA THR A 234 16.53 -1.01 -8.57
C THR A 234 15.24 -1.14 -9.35
N THR A 235 15.14 -0.43 -10.46
CA THR A 235 14.02 -0.51 -11.40
C THR A 235 14.55 -1.00 -12.75
N GLU A 236 13.84 -1.95 -13.35
CA GLU A 236 14.12 -2.50 -14.67
C GLU A 236 12.80 -2.64 -15.42
N THR A 237 12.69 -2.08 -16.61
CA THR A 237 11.54 -2.24 -17.49
C THR A 237 11.75 -3.49 -18.32
N LEU A 238 10.81 -4.43 -18.24
CA LEU A 238 10.81 -5.70 -18.95
C LEU A 238 10.04 -5.60 -20.27
N GLU A 239 8.99 -4.78 -20.29
CA GLU A 239 8.14 -4.56 -21.45
C GLU A 239 7.72 -3.10 -21.53
N LEU A 240 7.81 -2.54 -22.73
CA LEU A 240 7.23 -1.26 -23.10
C LEU A 240 6.63 -1.41 -24.49
N SER A 241 5.30 -1.35 -24.58
CA SER A 241 4.56 -1.64 -25.82
C SER A 241 3.44 -0.62 -26.03
N ARG A 242 3.14 -0.36 -27.31
CA ARG A 242 2.00 0.46 -27.78
C ARG A 242 0.95 -0.38 -28.53
N ASN A 243 0.90 -1.69 -28.26
CA ASN A 243 -0.06 -2.59 -28.89
C ASN A 243 -1.48 -2.31 -28.39
N THR A 244 -2.47 -2.55 -29.26
CA THR A 244 -3.88 -2.47 -28.89
C THR A 244 -4.19 -3.42 -27.73
N LEU A 245 -4.86 -2.88 -26.71
CA LEU A 245 -5.31 -3.62 -25.54
C LEU A 245 -6.81 -3.90 -25.64
N ASP A 246 -7.21 -5.10 -25.21
CA ASP A 246 -8.61 -5.47 -25.09
C ASP A 246 -9.28 -4.56 -24.04
N ALA A 247 -10.42 -3.97 -24.40
CA ALA A 247 -11.21 -3.14 -23.51
C ALA A 247 -11.69 -3.92 -22.28
N ALA A 248 -11.92 -5.22 -22.41
CA ALA A 248 -12.37 -6.08 -21.31
C ALA A 248 -11.37 -6.17 -20.14
N LEU A 249 -10.08 -5.90 -20.37
CA LEU A 249 -9.08 -5.82 -19.30
C LEU A 249 -9.39 -4.72 -18.28
N PHE A 250 -10.10 -3.68 -18.72
CA PHE A 250 -10.41 -2.49 -17.95
C PHE A 250 -11.83 -2.49 -17.39
N ASP A 251 -12.57 -3.59 -17.49
CA ASP A 251 -13.92 -3.74 -16.95
C ASP A 251 -13.96 -4.85 -15.88
N ILE A 252 -15.09 -4.94 -15.17
CA ILE A 252 -15.33 -6.05 -14.25
C ILE A 252 -15.52 -7.30 -15.09
N PRO A 253 -14.70 -8.36 -14.93
CA PRO A 253 -14.85 -9.54 -15.75
C PRO A 253 -16.18 -10.25 -15.48
N LEU A 254 -16.76 -10.86 -16.52
CA LEU A 254 -18.03 -11.57 -16.42
C LEU A 254 -17.95 -12.71 -15.40
N GLY A 255 -19.01 -12.85 -14.59
CA GLY A 255 -19.12 -13.88 -13.56
C GLY A 255 -18.47 -13.53 -12.21
N TYR A 256 -17.80 -12.38 -12.10
CA TYR A 256 -17.20 -11.95 -10.86
C TYR A 256 -18.27 -11.43 -9.89
N LYS A 257 -18.06 -11.67 -8.59
CA LYS A 257 -18.97 -11.25 -7.53
C LYS A 257 -18.39 -10.07 -6.76
N GLN A 258 -19.24 -9.17 -6.29
CA GLN A 258 -18.79 -8.09 -5.43
C GLN A 258 -18.33 -8.68 -4.09
N ALA A 259 -17.14 -8.30 -3.63
CA ALA A 259 -16.60 -8.70 -2.35
C ALA A 259 -17.45 -8.07 -1.22
N SER A 260 -17.81 -8.87 -0.22
CA SER A 260 -18.51 -8.38 0.98
C SER A 260 -17.66 -7.46 1.85
N SER A 261 -16.33 -7.54 1.72
CA SER A 261 -15.38 -6.71 2.45
C SER A 261 -14.02 -6.71 1.76
N SER A 262 -13.17 -5.73 2.07
CA SER A 262 -11.78 -5.72 1.61
C SER A 262 -11.01 -6.96 2.09
N GLN A 263 -11.32 -7.48 3.28
CA GLN A 263 -10.71 -8.70 3.79
C GLN A 263 -11.02 -9.91 2.91
N ASP A 264 -12.25 -10.03 2.40
CA ASP A 264 -12.61 -11.14 1.52
C ASP A 264 -11.85 -11.06 0.19
N LEU A 265 -11.64 -9.84 -0.31
CA LEU A 265 -10.84 -9.54 -1.51
C LEU A 265 -9.35 -9.88 -1.33
N TYR A 266 -8.77 -9.58 -0.16
CA TYR A 266 -7.33 -9.75 0.11
C TYR A 266 -6.97 -11.03 0.90
N ALA A 267 -7.93 -11.82 1.37
CA ALA A 267 -7.61 -12.98 2.20
C ALA A 267 -6.75 -14.00 1.41
N VAL A 268 -5.63 -14.40 2.02
CA VAL A 268 -4.70 -15.41 1.52
C VAL A 268 -5.32 -16.78 1.76
N SER A 269 -5.41 -17.62 0.72
CA SER A 269 -5.79 -19.02 0.89
C SER A 269 -4.52 -19.82 1.14
N MET A 270 -4.16 -20.10 2.40
CA MET A 270 -3.02 -20.95 2.71
C MET A 270 -3.48 -22.43 2.74
N PRO A 271 -2.77 -23.37 2.08
CA PRO A 271 -3.01 -24.78 2.32
C PRO A 271 -2.58 -25.13 3.75
N VAL A 272 -3.44 -25.86 4.46
CA VAL A 272 -3.09 -26.47 5.75
C VAL A 272 -2.05 -27.54 5.45
N PHE A 273 -0.79 -27.31 5.84
CA PHE A 273 0.20 -28.39 5.88
C PHE A 273 -0.22 -29.35 7.01
N GLY A 274 -0.97 -30.38 6.62
CA GLY A 274 -1.37 -31.47 7.49
C GLY A 274 -0.13 -32.22 7.98
N ALA A 275 0.02 -32.26 9.30
CA ALA A 275 0.92 -33.17 9.98
C ALA A 275 0.66 -34.60 9.50
N GLY A 276 1.74 -35.31 9.19
CA GLY A 276 1.68 -36.68 8.69
C GLY A 276 0.96 -37.62 9.66
N SER A 277 0.01 -38.36 9.12
CA SER A 277 -0.38 -39.68 9.62
C SER A 277 -0.87 -40.48 8.43
N GLU A 278 0.05 -41.19 7.80
CA GLU A 278 -0.24 -42.15 6.75
C GLU A 278 -0.45 -43.51 7.43
N ASN A 279 -1.69 -44.00 7.45
CA ASN A 279 -1.96 -45.43 7.63
C ASN A 279 -3.13 -45.88 6.74
N ARG A 280 -2.74 -46.59 5.67
CA ARG A 280 -3.41 -47.67 4.91
C ARG A 280 -4.93 -47.65 4.62
N ASN A 281 -5.18 -47.74 3.30
CA ASN A 281 -6.13 -48.62 2.59
C ASN A 281 -7.66 -48.49 2.83
N THR A 282 -8.40 -47.99 1.82
CA THR A 282 -9.32 -48.75 0.92
C THR A 282 -10.21 -47.82 0.06
N PRO A 283 -10.82 -48.29 -1.06
CA PRO A 283 -11.25 -47.44 -2.18
C PRO A 283 -12.77 -47.14 -2.26
N SER A 284 -13.07 -46.03 -2.97
CA SER A 284 -14.31 -45.69 -3.70
C SER A 284 -15.67 -45.78 -2.98
N ARG A 285 -16.27 -44.61 -2.67
CA ARG A 285 -17.65 -44.27 -3.09
C ARG A 285 -18.03 -42.82 -2.75
N SER A 286 -18.71 -42.17 -3.71
CA SER A 286 -19.70 -41.09 -3.57
C SER A 286 -19.30 -39.79 -2.85
N THR A 287 -19.33 -38.72 -3.63
CA THR A 287 -19.52 -37.32 -3.22
C THR A 287 -20.51 -37.16 -2.07
N PRO A 288 -20.16 -36.37 -1.05
CA PRO A 288 -21.10 -35.52 -0.36
C PRO A 288 -20.80 -34.05 -0.69
N SER A 289 -21.86 -33.38 -1.09
CA SER A 289 -22.11 -31.95 -1.14
C SER A 289 -21.20 -31.12 -0.23
N ILE A 290 -20.59 -30.08 -0.81
CA ILE A 290 -19.96 -28.99 -0.09
C ILE A 290 -21.04 -28.32 0.77
N VAL A 291 -21.05 -28.66 2.05
CA VAL A 291 -21.77 -27.91 3.07
C VAL A 291 -21.10 -26.53 3.13
N SER A 292 -21.89 -25.50 2.82
CA SER A 292 -21.52 -24.11 3.08
C SER A 292 -21.25 -23.94 4.58
N PRO A 293 -20.18 -23.27 5.02
CA PRO A 293 -20.07 -22.87 6.41
C PRO A 293 -21.01 -21.67 6.65
N SER A 294 -22.28 -21.97 6.87
CA SER A 294 -23.16 -21.19 7.71
C SER A 294 -22.93 -21.63 9.15
N ALA A 295 -21.99 -20.99 9.84
CA ALA A 295 -21.95 -20.94 11.29
C ALA A 295 -21.49 -19.55 11.70
N SER A 296 -22.33 -18.85 12.45
CA SER A 296 -22.19 -17.48 12.95
C SER A 296 -20.78 -17.11 13.41
N SER A 297 -19.99 -16.45 12.55
CA SER A 297 -18.72 -15.82 12.95
C SER A 297 -19.05 -14.67 13.91
N LYS A 298 -18.69 -14.79 15.19
CA LYS A 298 -18.85 -13.69 16.16
C LYS A 298 -18.14 -12.44 15.62
N THR A 299 -18.83 -11.33 15.49
CA THR A 299 -18.24 -10.10 14.92
C THR A 299 -17.60 -9.25 16.02
N VAL A 300 -16.44 -8.65 15.73
CA VAL A 300 -15.69 -7.84 16.70
C VAL A 300 -15.34 -6.47 16.11
N LEU A 301 -15.56 -5.42 16.88
CA LEU A 301 -14.95 -4.12 16.65
C LEU A 301 -13.62 -4.07 17.42
N LEU A 302 -12.51 -3.82 16.73
CA LEU A 302 -11.19 -3.77 17.34
C LEU A 302 -10.68 -2.32 17.42
N ASN A 303 -10.28 -1.89 18.61
CA ASN A 303 -9.63 -0.61 18.85
C ASN A 303 -8.31 -0.85 19.58
N ILE A 304 -7.20 -0.35 19.03
CA ILE A 304 -5.87 -0.45 19.64
C ILE A 304 -5.30 0.95 19.78
N SER A 305 -4.96 1.36 21.01
CA SER A 305 -4.46 2.69 21.34
C SER A 305 -3.21 2.61 22.21
N GLY A 306 -2.39 3.67 22.27
CA GLY A 306 -1.28 3.75 23.22
C GLY A 306 0.15 3.55 22.69
N GLY A 307 0.36 3.53 21.37
CA GLY A 307 1.65 3.85 20.73
C GLY A 307 2.82 2.90 20.97
N ALA A 308 3.08 2.04 19.99
CA ALA A 308 4.43 1.54 19.69
C ALA A 308 4.77 1.90 18.24
N ALA A 309 6.06 2.10 17.93
CA ALA A 309 6.53 1.87 16.56
C ALA A 309 6.08 0.45 16.17
N ASN A 310 5.40 0.29 15.02
CA ASN A 310 4.79 -0.97 14.54
C ASN A 310 3.31 -1.23 14.89
N GLN A 311 2.48 -0.17 14.96
CA GLN A 311 1.01 -0.30 15.10
C GLN A 311 0.37 -1.28 14.09
N SER A 312 0.86 -1.29 12.84
CA SER A 312 0.36 -2.21 11.80
C SER A 312 0.65 -3.68 12.09
N GLU A 313 1.79 -3.97 12.73
CA GLU A 313 2.16 -5.33 13.11
C GLU A 313 1.29 -5.81 14.29
N ILE A 314 1.09 -4.94 15.28
CA ILE A 314 0.21 -5.20 16.43
C ILE A 314 -1.23 -5.43 15.97
N ASP A 315 -1.76 -4.59 15.08
CA ASP A 315 -3.11 -4.75 14.54
C ASP A 315 -3.28 -6.06 13.78
N SER A 316 -2.32 -6.39 12.90
CA SER A 316 -2.32 -7.67 12.17
C SER A 316 -2.26 -8.87 13.12
N TYR A 317 -1.45 -8.79 14.17
CA TYR A 317 -1.28 -9.85 15.16
C TYR A 317 -2.56 -10.07 15.99
N VAL A 318 -3.15 -9.01 16.54
CA VAL A 318 -4.39 -9.10 17.32
C VAL A 318 -5.54 -9.62 16.46
N ARG A 319 -5.66 -9.17 15.21
CA ARG A 319 -6.65 -9.69 14.26
C ARG A 319 -6.47 -11.19 14.01
N SER A 320 -5.23 -11.66 13.90
CA SER A 320 -4.95 -13.09 13.73
C SER A 320 -5.41 -13.92 14.94
N LYS A 321 -5.21 -13.41 16.17
CA LYS A 321 -5.64 -14.08 17.41
C LYS A 321 -7.17 -14.11 17.56
N LEU A 322 -7.85 -13.04 17.17
CA LEU A 322 -9.31 -13.02 17.12
C LEU A 322 -9.86 -14.01 16.09
N ALA A 323 -9.25 -14.07 14.90
CA ALA A 323 -9.62 -15.01 13.85
C ALA A 323 -9.44 -16.47 14.27
N GLN A 324 -8.34 -16.80 14.99
CA GLN A 324 -8.12 -18.13 15.57
C GLN A 324 -9.22 -18.57 16.54
N ARG A 325 -9.95 -17.61 17.12
CA ARG A 325 -11.07 -17.84 18.05
C ARG A 325 -12.43 -17.72 17.36
N GLY A 326 -12.47 -17.77 16.02
CA GLY A 326 -13.70 -17.70 15.23
C GLY A 326 -14.35 -16.32 15.18
N MET A 327 -13.61 -15.26 15.56
CA MET A 327 -14.11 -13.90 15.55
C MET A 327 -13.67 -13.14 14.29
N LYS A 328 -14.62 -12.48 13.62
CA LYS A 328 -14.38 -11.65 12.44
C LYS A 328 -14.33 -10.17 12.84
N VAL A 329 -13.20 -9.51 12.61
CA VAL A 329 -13.09 -8.06 12.84
C VAL A 329 -13.78 -7.30 11.72
N ILE A 330 -14.75 -6.44 12.06
CA ILE A 330 -15.54 -5.66 11.10
C ILE A 330 -15.52 -4.17 11.44
N SER A 331 -15.77 -3.33 10.44
CA SER A 331 -16.05 -1.90 10.60
C SER A 331 -17.57 -1.69 10.66
N GLY A 332 -18.14 -1.55 11.86
CA GLY A 332 -19.59 -1.36 12.03
C GLY A 332 -20.13 -1.81 13.39
N SER A 333 -21.43 -2.13 13.45
CA SER A 333 -22.05 -2.78 14.59
C SER A 333 -21.56 -4.22 14.70
N ALA A 334 -20.90 -4.56 15.80
CA ALA A 334 -20.33 -5.87 16.07
C ALA A 334 -20.93 -6.48 17.34
N ASP A 335 -20.89 -7.81 17.44
CA ASP A 335 -21.34 -8.56 18.63
C ASP A 335 -20.52 -8.22 19.88
N TYR A 336 -19.24 -7.89 19.67
CA TYR A 336 -18.30 -7.50 20.71
C TYR A 336 -17.44 -6.31 20.27
N ALA A 337 -16.93 -5.54 21.22
CA ALA A 337 -15.93 -4.52 21.02
C ALA A 337 -14.73 -4.82 21.93
N VAL A 338 -13.56 -5.03 21.31
CA VAL A 338 -12.28 -5.27 21.97
C VAL A 338 -11.46 -3.99 21.91
N ASN A 339 -11.13 -3.43 23.07
CA ASN A 339 -10.24 -2.27 23.19
C ASN A 339 -8.95 -2.70 23.87
N ILE A 340 -7.82 -2.48 23.20
CA ILE A 340 -6.47 -2.72 23.73
C ILE A 340 -5.79 -1.36 23.88
N GLN A 341 -5.27 -1.08 25.07
CA GLN A 341 -4.60 0.18 25.38
C GLN A 341 -3.24 -0.11 26.02
N PHE A 342 -2.19 0.36 25.36
CA PHE A 342 -0.85 0.40 25.92
C PHE A 342 -0.70 1.69 26.76
N SER A 343 -0.50 1.54 28.06
CA SER A 343 -0.28 2.67 28.97
C SER A 343 1.19 3.05 29.07
N GLN A 344 2.09 2.07 28.94
CA GLN A 344 3.53 2.30 28.98
C GLN A 344 4.28 1.19 28.24
N ILE A 345 5.27 1.58 27.44
CA ILE A 345 6.26 0.68 26.83
C ILE A 345 7.63 1.30 27.10
N LYS A 346 8.49 0.61 27.87
CA LYS A 346 9.82 1.10 28.22
C LYS A 346 10.87 0.02 27.97
N GLU A 347 11.71 0.23 26.97
CA GLU A 347 12.91 -0.57 26.77
C GLU A 347 13.98 -0.13 27.77
N SER A 348 14.47 -1.07 28.57
CA SER A 348 15.63 -0.88 29.42
C SER A 348 16.85 -1.46 28.71
N THR A 349 17.69 -0.58 28.16
CA THR A 349 19.08 -0.94 27.86
C THR A 349 19.77 -1.25 29.18
N ALA A 350 20.27 -2.46 29.34
CA ALA A 350 21.07 -2.82 30.52
C ALA A 350 22.27 -1.85 30.59
N GLY A 351 22.31 -1.03 31.64
CA GLY A 351 23.25 0.07 31.75
C GLY A 351 24.68 -0.36 32.11
N LYS A 352 25.62 0.50 31.67
CA LYS A 352 26.99 0.76 32.16
C LYS A 352 28.10 -0.21 31.73
N ILE A 353 28.80 0.15 30.65
CA ILE A 353 30.25 -0.02 30.57
C ILE A 353 30.86 1.38 30.74
N GLY A 354 31.42 1.63 31.93
CA GLY A 354 32.44 2.66 32.09
C GLY A 354 33.75 2.12 31.52
N GLY A 355 34.47 2.93 30.74
CA GLY A 355 35.78 2.55 30.22
C GLY A 355 36.01 3.02 28.79
N ILE A 356 36.70 4.15 28.70
CA ILE A 356 37.58 4.64 27.63
C ILE A 356 38.00 3.57 26.58
N PHE A 357 37.83 3.91 25.29
CA PHE A 357 38.31 3.25 24.06
C PHE A 357 37.78 1.84 23.71
N GLY A 358 37.15 1.73 22.52
CA GLY A 358 36.96 0.45 21.84
C GLY A 358 35.92 0.47 20.73
N LYS A 359 36.36 0.73 19.50
CA LYS A 359 35.62 0.42 18.26
C LYS A 359 35.19 -1.06 18.29
N VAL A 360 33.90 -1.36 18.15
CA VAL A 360 33.43 -2.70 17.71
C VAL A 360 32.26 -2.52 16.75
N THR A 361 32.54 -2.83 15.49
CA THR A 361 31.58 -3.25 14.46
C THR A 361 30.99 -4.61 14.83
N GLY A 362 29.66 -4.77 14.85
CA GLY A 362 29.06 -6.08 15.05
C GLY A 362 27.54 -6.06 15.16
N VAL A 363 26.89 -6.68 14.17
CA VAL A 363 25.48 -7.09 14.19
C VAL A 363 25.32 -8.16 15.28
N GLY A 364 24.52 -7.89 16.31
CA GLY A 364 24.31 -8.85 17.40
C GLY A 364 23.32 -8.37 18.46
N THR A 365 22.17 -9.03 18.48
CA THR A 365 21.18 -9.14 19.56
C THR A 365 21.77 -9.02 20.97
N SER A 366 21.43 -7.96 21.70
CA SER A 366 21.46 -7.97 23.16
C SER A 366 20.02 -7.87 23.67
N GLY A 367 19.59 -8.88 24.42
CA GLY A 367 18.26 -8.98 25.00
C GLY A 367 18.06 -7.88 26.04
N GLY A 368 17.49 -6.76 25.61
CA GLY A 368 16.96 -5.74 26.51
C GLY A 368 15.74 -6.28 27.27
N LYS A 369 15.50 -5.74 28.46
CA LYS A 369 14.23 -5.97 29.17
C LYS A 369 13.25 -4.91 28.72
N VAL A 370 12.04 -5.32 28.37
CA VAL A 370 10.96 -4.41 27.98
C VAL A 370 9.88 -4.44 29.04
N ASP A 371 9.64 -3.29 29.67
CA ASP A 371 8.53 -3.10 30.60
C ASP A 371 7.29 -2.69 29.80
N ILE A 372 6.24 -3.51 29.84
CA ILE A 372 4.98 -3.25 29.14
C ILE A 372 3.84 -3.18 30.16
N ASP A 373 3.08 -2.09 30.10
CA ASP A 373 1.81 -1.89 30.81
C ASP A 373 0.68 -1.80 29.78
N LEU A 374 -0.16 -2.83 29.74
CA LEU A 374 -1.21 -3.06 28.76
C LEU A 374 -2.53 -3.36 29.48
N SER A 375 -3.60 -2.71 29.06
CA SER A 375 -4.97 -3.06 29.44
C SER A 375 -5.79 -3.45 28.22
N ALA A 376 -6.45 -4.58 28.26
CA ALA A 376 -7.41 -5.02 27.25
C ALA A 376 -8.80 -5.13 27.86
N THR A 377 -9.84 -4.74 27.12
CA THR A 377 -11.24 -4.87 27.53
C THR A 377 -12.05 -5.44 26.38
N ILE A 378 -13.03 -6.27 26.70
CA ILE A 378 -14.08 -6.69 25.78
C ILE A 378 -15.42 -6.24 26.36
N SER A 379 -16.30 -5.79 25.48
CA SER A 379 -17.67 -5.36 25.80
C SER A 379 -18.61 -5.82 24.69
N GLY A 380 -19.93 -5.85 24.94
CA GLY A 380 -20.93 -6.36 24.01
C GLY A 380 -21.73 -7.50 24.63
N LYS A 381 -21.83 -8.64 23.96
CA LYS A 381 -22.55 -9.83 24.48
C LYS A 381 -21.88 -10.48 25.71
N ALA A 382 -20.61 -10.15 25.98
CA ALA A 382 -19.90 -10.47 27.20
C ALA A 382 -18.96 -9.31 27.54
N SER A 383 -18.65 -9.14 28.83
CA SER A 383 -17.72 -8.14 29.30
C SER A 383 -16.56 -8.78 30.06
N GLY A 384 -15.34 -8.33 29.79
CA GLY A 384 -14.14 -8.82 30.45
C GLY A 384 -13.03 -7.79 30.35
N SER A 385 -12.08 -7.85 31.29
CA SER A 385 -10.92 -6.99 31.27
C SER A 385 -9.68 -7.75 31.68
N ALA A 386 -8.57 -7.51 30.99
CA ALA A 386 -7.27 -8.04 31.30
C ALA A 386 -6.28 -6.88 31.49
N LYS A 387 -5.37 -7.02 32.46
CA LYS A 387 -4.27 -6.08 32.68
C LYS A 387 -2.96 -6.87 32.73
N VAL A 388 -2.02 -6.49 31.88
CA VAL A 388 -0.68 -7.05 31.81
C VAL A 388 0.31 -5.94 32.11
N LYS A 389 0.89 -5.98 33.30
CA LYS A 389 1.99 -5.11 33.71
C LYS A 389 3.20 -5.98 34.06
N ASN A 390 4.06 -6.22 33.09
CA ASN A 390 5.16 -7.17 33.23
C ASN A 390 6.42 -6.70 32.52
N LYS A 391 7.55 -7.24 32.98
CA LYS A 391 8.83 -7.15 32.29
C LYS A 391 8.98 -8.38 31.39
N PHE A 392 9.38 -8.17 30.15
CA PHE A 392 9.59 -9.22 29.16
C PHE A 392 11.04 -9.20 28.70
N ASP A 393 11.66 -10.37 28.61
CA ASP A 393 13.00 -10.52 28.07
C ASP A 393 12.93 -10.68 26.54
N GLY A 394 13.83 -9.99 25.82
CA GLY A 394 13.96 -10.12 24.36
C GLY A 394 13.61 -8.83 23.59
N PRO A 395 13.64 -8.88 22.25
CA PRO A 395 13.37 -7.70 21.42
C PRO A 395 11.93 -7.21 21.62
N LEU A 396 11.70 -5.90 21.44
CA LEU A 396 10.40 -5.25 21.63
C LEU A 396 9.25 -5.97 20.91
N SER A 397 9.46 -6.43 19.68
CA SER A 397 8.44 -7.14 18.91
C SER A 397 8.02 -8.47 19.57
N ALA A 398 8.96 -9.23 20.13
CA ALA A 398 8.66 -10.46 20.86
C ALA A 398 7.97 -10.18 22.21
N ALA A 399 8.45 -9.17 22.94
CA ALA A 399 7.86 -8.72 24.20
C ALA A 399 6.40 -8.27 24.02
N LEU A 400 6.11 -7.50 22.96
CA LEU A 400 4.76 -7.06 22.62
C LEU A 400 3.83 -8.22 22.31
N ARG A 401 4.28 -9.19 21.50
CA ARG A 401 3.49 -10.40 21.19
C ARG A 401 3.15 -11.18 22.45
N MET A 402 4.12 -11.40 23.34
CA MET A 402 3.91 -12.09 24.60
C MET A 402 2.94 -11.34 25.54
N ALA A 403 3.03 -10.01 25.59
CA ALA A 403 2.11 -9.19 26.39
C ALA A 403 0.67 -9.27 25.85
N ILE A 404 0.51 -9.19 24.52
CA ILE A 404 -0.79 -9.31 23.85
C ILE A 404 -1.38 -10.71 24.05
N ASP A 405 -0.57 -11.77 23.93
CA ASP A 405 -1.02 -13.14 24.15
C ASP A 405 -1.59 -13.33 25.56
N ARG A 406 -0.85 -12.90 26.58
CA ARG A 406 -1.34 -12.97 27.97
C ARG A 406 -2.63 -12.18 28.18
N ALA A 407 -2.73 -10.98 27.60
CA ALA A 407 -3.92 -10.16 27.72
C ALA A 407 -5.12 -10.81 27.01
N MET A 408 -4.93 -11.35 25.81
CA MET A 408 -5.98 -11.97 25.02
C MET A 408 -6.43 -13.31 25.60
N ASP A 409 -5.53 -14.12 26.14
CA ASP A 409 -5.92 -15.37 26.79
C ASP A 409 -6.81 -15.10 28.02
N GLN A 410 -6.44 -14.13 28.86
CA GLN A 410 -7.28 -13.69 29.99
C GLN A 410 -8.61 -13.07 29.54
N LEU A 411 -8.60 -12.30 28.46
CA LEU A 411 -9.79 -11.61 27.95
C LEU A 411 -10.81 -12.61 27.38
N LEU A 412 -10.33 -13.62 26.66
CA LEU A 412 -11.16 -14.52 25.86
C LEU A 412 -11.61 -15.78 26.61
N GLU A 413 -11.01 -16.07 27.77
CA GLU A 413 -11.47 -17.14 28.67
C GLU A 413 -12.94 -16.94 29.10
N ASN A 414 -13.39 -15.68 29.20
CA ASN A 414 -14.74 -15.30 29.62
C ASN A 414 -15.81 -15.30 28.50
N ILE A 415 -15.46 -15.66 27.25
CA ILE A 415 -16.38 -15.57 26.09
C ILE A 415 -16.93 -16.95 25.67
N ASN A 416 -16.42 -18.01 26.27
CA ASN A 416 -16.82 -19.40 26.02
C ASN A 416 -17.69 -20.01 27.15
N GLN A 417 -17.99 -19.23 28.19
CA GLN A 417 -19.08 -19.49 29.12
C GLN A 417 -20.31 -18.70 28.66
#